data_AF-A0A7C5ZLU4-F1
#
_entry.id   AF-A0A7C5ZLU4-F1
#
_cell.length_a   1.000
_cell.length_b   1.000
_cell.length_c   1.000
_cell.angle_alpha   90.00
_cell.angle_beta   90.00
_cell.angle_gamma   90.00
#
_symmetry.space_group_name_H-M   'P 1'
#
loop_
_entity.id
_entity.type
_entity.pdbx_description
1 polymer ?
#
loop_
_entity_poly.entity_id
_entity_poly.type
_entity_poly.pdbx_seq_one_letter_code
_entity_poly.pdbx_strand_id
1 'polypeptide(L)' 'MALYPFVTSMVALAFGVAVLAQYRVRRGTHQLIWGFALLVFAFAAFCEFYSEVWGWSVGLYRVYYVAAAALVAYLGLGTV' A
#
# COMPACT_ATOMS: atom_id res chain seq x y z
N MET A 1 14.05 -6.74 -12.28
CA MET A 1 14.49 -7.04 -10.91
C MET A 1 13.24 -7.15 -10.03
N ALA A 2 12.21 -7.87 -10.52
CA ALA A 2 10.82 -7.68 -10.08
C ALA A 2 10.50 -8.36 -8.74
N LEU A 3 11.44 -9.15 -8.22
CA LEU A 3 11.28 -9.85 -6.96
C LEU A 3 11.11 -8.87 -5.79
N TYR A 4 11.82 -7.74 -5.80
CA TYR A 4 11.76 -6.75 -4.72
C TYR A 4 10.38 -6.08 -4.57
N PRO A 5 9.79 -5.49 -5.62
CA PRO A 5 8.46 -4.89 -5.52
C PRO A 5 7.37 -5.94 -5.23
N PHE A 6 7.51 -7.17 -5.73
CA PHE A 6 6.58 -8.25 -5.41
C PHE A 6 6.60 -8.62 -3.93
N VAL A 7 7.79 -8.91 -3.37
CA VAL A 7 7.93 -9.24 -1.95
C VAL A 7 7.46 -8.09 -1.07
N THR A 8 7.82 -6.85 -1.44
CA THR A 8 7.37 -5.64 -0.75
C THR A 8 5.84 -5.53 -0.73
N SER A 9 5.17 -5.77 -1.87
CA SER A 9 3.71 -5.73 -1.95
C SER A 9 3.05 -6.79 -1.05
N MET A 10 3.60 -8.01 -1.02
CA MET A 10 3.08 -9.12 -0.22
C MET A 10 3.24 -8.85 1.28
N VAL A 11 4.41 -8.36 1.70
CA VAL A 11 4.67 -8.00 3.10
C VAL A 11 3.74 -6.87 3.54
N ALA A 12 3.64 -5.80 2.75
CA ALA A 12 2.76 -4.69 3.06
C ALA A 12 1.28 -5.10 3.14
N LEU A 13 0.84 -5.99 2.24
CA LEU A 13 -0.51 -6.55 2.27
C LEU A 13 -0.76 -7.32 3.57
N ALA A 14 0.17 -8.20 3.96
CA ALA A 14 0.06 -8.98 5.19
C ALA A 14 -0.02 -8.09 6.44
N PHE A 15 0.83 -7.06 6.53
CA PHE A 15 0.79 -6.09 7.63
C PHE A 15 -0.49 -5.25 7.61
N GLY A 16 -0.92 -4.76 6.45
CA GLY A 16 -2.16 -3.98 6.31
C GLY A 16 -3.39 -4.77 6.77
N VAL A 17 -3.49 -6.04 6.34
CA VAL A 17 -4.56 -6.94 6.78
C VAL A 17 -4.47 -7.22 8.29
N ALA A 18 -3.27 -7.43 8.84
CA ALA A 18 -3.09 -7.66 10.27
C ALA A 18 -3.52 -6.46 11.12
N VAL A 19 -3.16 -5.23 10.72
CA VAL A 19 -3.55 -4.00 11.40
C VAL A 19 -5.06 -3.76 11.29
N LEU A 20 -5.67 -4.02 10.14
CA LEU A 20 -7.13 -3.94 9.97
C LEU A 20 -7.88 -5.02 10.78
N ALA A 21 -7.29 -6.21 10.92
CA ALA A 21 -7.82 -7.24 11.81
C ALA A 21 -7.73 -6.80 13.28
N GLN A 22 -6.63 -6.15 13.67
CA GLN A 22 -6.47 -5.59 15.01
C GLN A 22 -7.48 -4.47 15.30
N TYR A 23 -7.82 -3.65 14.29
CA TYR A 23 -8.86 -2.64 14.39
C TYR A 23 -10.22 -3.21 14.76
N ARG A 24 -10.58 -4.41 14.28
CA ARG A 24 -11.85 -5.05 14.65
C ARG A 24 -11.99 -5.30 16.15
N VAL A 25 -10.87 -5.51 16.84
CA VAL A 25 -10.82 -5.81 18.28
C VAL A 25 -10.66 -4.55 19.12
N ARG A 26 -9.71 -3.66 18.75
CA ARG A 26 -9.35 -2.49 19.58
C ARG A 26 -10.02 -1.18 19.15
N ARG A 27 -10.61 -1.13 17.95
CA ARG A 27 -11.39 0.00 17.38
C ARG A 27 -10.65 1.36 17.37
N GLY A 28 -9.33 1.37 17.41
CA GLY A 28 -8.54 2.61 17.38
C GLY A 28 -8.50 3.23 15.98
N THR A 29 -8.90 4.50 15.83
CA THR A 29 -8.89 5.22 14.54
C THR A 29 -7.51 5.20 13.86
N HIS A 30 -6.42 5.25 14.63
CA HIS A 30 -5.05 5.13 14.12
C HIS A 30 -4.81 3.81 13.37
N GLN A 31 -5.40 2.69 13.83
CA GLN A 31 -5.23 1.38 13.20
C GLN A 31 -5.94 1.32 11.85
N LEU A 32 -7.09 1.99 11.71
CA LEU A 32 -7.78 2.11 10.43
C LEU A 32 -6.92 2.85 9.41
N ILE A 33 -6.34 3.99 9.83
CA ILE A 33 -5.52 4.84 8.97
C ILE A 33 -4.26 4.10 8.54
N TRP A 34 -3.54 3.48 9.48
CA TRP A 34 -2.35 2.69 9.19
C TRP A 34 -2.65 1.47 8.31
N GLY A 35 -3.72 0.74 8.62
CA GLY A 35 -4.14 -0.41 7.85
C GLY A 35 -4.48 -0.04 6.40
N PHE A 36 -5.22 1.05 6.20
CA PHE A 36 -5.53 1.56 4.87
C PHE A 36 -4.27 2.03 4.13
N ALA A 37 -3.38 2.78 4.79
CA ALA A 37 -2.12 3.23 4.21
C ALA A 37 -1.27 2.07 3.68
N LEU A 38 -1.16 0.99 4.46
CA LEU A 38 -0.42 -0.21 4.11
C LEU A 38 -1.04 -0.95 2.92
N LEU A 39 -2.37 -0.97 2.80
CA LEU A 39 -3.04 -1.55 1.62
C LEU A 39 -2.79 -0.74 0.35
N VAL A 40 -2.85 0.59 0.44
CA VAL A 40 -2.51 1.46 -0.70
C VAL A 40 -1.04 1.28 -1.11
N PHE A 41 -0.14 1.10 -0.14
CA PHE A 41 1.27 0.81 -0.39
C PHE A 41 1.47 -0.53 -1.08
N ALA A 42 0.80 -1.57 -0.60
CA ALA A 42 0.84 -2.89 -1.23
C ALA A 42 0.39 -2.81 -2.70
N PHE A 43 -0.67 -2.04 -2.97
CA PHE A 43 -1.17 -1.84 -4.33
C PHE A 43 -0.17 -1.08 -5.22
N ALA A 44 0.44 0.00 -4.72
CA ALA A 44 1.45 0.74 -5.47
C ALA A 44 2.67 -0.13 -5.82
N ALA A 45 3.20 -0.88 -4.84
CA ALA A 45 4.32 -1.81 -5.06
C ALA A 45 3.95 -2.94 -6.05
N PHE A 46 2.68 -3.39 -6.03
CA PHE A 46 2.21 -4.36 -7.03
C PHE A 46 2.14 -3.76 -8.44
N CYS A 47 1.73 -2.51 -8.60
CA CYS A 47 1.77 -1.82 -9.89
C CYS A 47 3.20 -1.70 -10.44
N GLU A 48 4.19 -1.47 -9.57
CA GLU A 48 5.61 -1.46 -9.93
C GLU A 48 6.12 -2.86 -10.33
N PHE A 49 5.75 -3.91 -9.58
CA PHE A 49 6.02 -5.28 -10.01
C PHE A 49 5.44 -5.57 -11.40
N TYR A 50 4.17 -5.20 -11.60
CA TYR A 50 3.48 -5.43 -12.86
C TYR A 50 4.15 -4.66 -14.01
N SER A 51 4.58 -3.43 -13.79
CA SER A 51 5.27 -2.64 -14.81
C SER A 51 6.66 -3.18 -15.14
N GLU A 52 7.35 -3.80 -14.18
CA GLU A 52 8.62 -4.49 -14.46
C GLU A 52 8.46 -5.75 -15.32
N VAL A 53 7.34 -6.45 -15.19
CA VAL A 53 7.08 -7.69 -15.94
C VAL A 53 6.51 -7.42 -17.34
N TRP A 54 5.56 -6.48 -17.45
CA TRP A 54 4.82 -6.22 -18.70
C TRP A 54 5.10 -4.85 -19.33
N GLY A 55 5.95 -4.04 -18.70
CA GLY A 55 6.24 -2.66 -19.14
C GLY A 55 5.25 -1.64 -18.59
N TRP A 56 5.65 -0.36 -18.61
CA TRP A 56 4.79 0.74 -18.20
C TRP A 56 3.76 1.08 -19.27
N SER A 57 2.52 1.30 -18.84
CA SER A 57 1.48 1.95 -19.64
C SER A 57 1.06 3.26 -18.99
N VAL A 58 0.54 4.21 -19.77
CA VAL A 58 0.07 5.50 -19.26
C VAL A 58 -1.01 5.33 -18.18
N GLY A 59 -1.90 4.36 -18.34
CA GLY A 59 -2.93 4.03 -17.35
C GLY A 59 -2.32 3.52 -16.04
N LEU A 60 -1.41 2.55 -16.12
CA LEU A 60 -0.73 1.99 -14.95
C LEU A 60 0.08 3.05 -14.20
N TYR A 61 0.78 3.91 -14.93
CA TYR A 61 1.56 5.00 -14.34
C TYR A 61 0.68 5.99 -13.59
N ARG A 62 -0.46 6.39 -14.15
CA ARG A 62 -1.42 7.29 -13.47
C ARG A 62 -1.94 6.68 -12.17
N VAL A 63 -2.29 5.40 -12.19
CA VAL A 63 -2.79 4.67 -11.02
C VAL A 63 -1.72 4.59 -9.93
N TYR A 64 -0.49 4.19 -10.31
CA TYR A 64 0.66 4.15 -9.42
C TYR A 64 0.94 5.52 -8.78
N TYR A 65 0.92 6.58 -9.59
CA TYR A 65 1.26 7.93 -9.13
C TYR A 65 0.24 8.46 -8.12
N VAL A 66 -1.06 8.23 -8.35
CA VAL A 66 -2.12 8.61 -7.41
C VAL A 66 -2.03 7.81 -6.11
N ALA A 67 -1.78 6.50 -6.19
CA ALA A 67 -1.61 5.65 -5.02
C ALA A 67 -0.39 6.07 -4.18
N ALA A 68 0.75 6.34 -4.83
CA ALA A 68 1.97 6.78 -4.16
C ALA A 68 1.83 8.19 -3.55
N ALA A 69 1.16 9.12 -4.22
CA ALA A 69 0.94 10.48 -3.71
C ALA A 69 0.02 10.49 -2.48
N ALA A 70 -1.02 9.66 -2.47
CA ALA A 70 -1.94 9.56 -1.34
C ALA A 70 -1.27 9.02 -0.07
N LEU A 71 -0.22 8.22 -0.24
CA LEU A 71 0.51 7.55 0.86
C LEU A 71 1.12 8.52 1.87
N VAL A 72 1.63 9.66 1.39
CA VAL A 72 2.26 10.70 2.23
C VAL A 72 1.25 11.28 3.22
N ALA A 73 0.00 11.50 2.76
CA ALA A 73 -1.06 12.03 3.61
C ALA A 73 -1.50 11.00 4.68
N TYR A 74 -1.61 9.72 4.31
CA TYR A 74 -2.03 8.68 5.25
C TYR A 74 -0.97 8.34 6.31
N LEU A 75 0.32 8.30 5.94
CA LEU A 75 1.40 8.06 6.90
C LEU A 75 1.51 9.19 7.94
N GLY A 76 1.28 10.45 7.54
CA GLY A 76 1.28 11.59 8.47
C GLY A 76 0.08 11.64 9.43
N LEU A 77 -1.05 11.01 9.06
CA LEU A 77 -2.25 10.91 9.91
C LEU A 77 -2.18 9.76 10.93
N GLY A 78 -1.24 8.83 10.77
CA GLY A 78 -1.09 7.68 11.67
C GLY A 78 -0.39 7.97 13.00
N THR A 79 0.10 9.20 13.20
CA THR A 79 0.88 9.62 14.38
C THR A 79 0.13 10.50 15.38
N VAL A 80 -1.14 10.84 15.11
CA VAL A 80 -1.97 11.70 15.99
C VAL A 80 -2.88 10.92 16.91
#